data_AF-A0A6I3ZWN2-F1
#
_entry.id   AF-A0A6I3ZWN2-F1
#
_cell.length_a   1.000
_cell.length_b   1.000
_cell.length_c   1.000
_cell.angle_alpha   90.00
_cell.angle_beta   90.00
_cell.angle_gamma   90.00
#
_symmetry.space_group_name_H-M   'P 1'
#
loop_
_entity.id
_entity.type
_entity.pdbx_description
1 polymer ?
#
loop_
_entity_poly.entity_id
_entity_poly.type
_entity_poly.pdbx_seq_one_letter_code
_entity_poly.pdbx_strand_id
1 'polypeptide(L)' 'MTARGVIPPAERARLKAALDDVGAASAELKAAVCAAWKAGGSVREIADELGKSTRTIQDWIRGGDPS' A
#
# COMPACT_ATOMS: atom_id res chain seq x y z
N MET A 1 -24.34 -21.08 -17.60
CA MET A 1 -23.33 -21.95 -16.96
C MET A 1 -21.96 -21.41 -17.33
N THR A 2 -21.15 -20.96 -16.37
CA THR A 2 -19.78 -20.50 -16.64
C THR A 2 -18.84 -21.70 -16.70
N ALA A 3 -18.01 -21.79 -17.74
CA ALA A 3 -17.03 -22.86 -17.87
C ALA A 3 -16.02 -22.80 -16.72
N ARG A 4 -15.73 -23.95 -16.09
CA ARG A 4 -14.72 -24.06 -15.03
C ARG A 4 -13.36 -23.67 -15.61
N GLY A 5 -12.64 -22.77 -14.94
CA GLY A 5 -11.34 -22.26 -15.39
C GLY A 5 -11.36 -20.92 -16.15
N VAL A 6 -12.54 -20.36 -16.45
CA VAL A 6 -12.66 -19.02 -17.06
C VAL A 6 -13.30 -18.06 -16.07
N ILE A 7 -12.58 -16.99 -15.70
CA ILE A 7 -13.13 -15.90 -14.89
C ILE A 7 -14.17 -15.16 -15.73
N PRO A 8 -15.45 -15.11 -15.31
CA PRO A 8 -16.48 -14.38 -16.02
C PRO A 8 -16.11 -12.89 -16.14
N PRO A 9 -16.49 -12.20 -17.23
CA PRO A 9 -16.11 -10.80 -17.44
C PRO A 9 -16.47 -9.87 -16.28
N ALA A 10 -17.64 -10.05 -15.65
CA ALA A 10 -18.07 -9.27 -14.50
C ALA A 10 -17.16 -9.48 -13.27
N GLU A 11 -16.79 -10.73 -12.96
CA GLU A 11 -15.88 -11.03 -11.86
C GLU A 11 -14.46 -10.53 -12.15
N ARG A 12 -14.02 -10.60 -13.42
CA ARG A 12 -12.74 -10.02 -13.83
C ARG A 12 -12.70 -8.50 -13.61
N ALA A 13 -13.79 -7.80 -13.94
CA ALA A 13 -13.90 -6.37 -13.71
C ALA A 13 -13.87 -6.04 -12.20
N ARG A 14 -14.60 -6.81 -11.38
CA ARG A 14 -14.57 -6.67 -9.90
C ARG A 14 -13.19 -6.88 -9.32
N LEU A 15 -12.46 -7.92 -9.75
CA LEU A 15 -11.10 -8.20 -9.29
C LEU A 15 -10.13 -7.07 -9.66
N LYS A 16 -10.24 -6.50 -10.86
CA LYS A 16 -9.41 -5.37 -11.28
C LYS A 16 -9.69 -4.12 -10.46
N ALA A 17 -10.96 -3.77 -10.28
CA ALA A 17 -11.35 -2.63 -9.45
C ALA A 17 -10.83 -2.79 -8.01
N ALA A 18 -11.00 -3.97 -7.41
CA ALA A 18 -10.46 -4.24 -6.07
C ALA A 18 -8.92 -4.15 -6.02
N LEU A 19 -8.22 -4.57 -7.08
CA LEU A 19 -6.77 -4.43 -7.15
C LEU A 19 -6.35 -2.95 -7.22
N ASP A 20 -7.07 -2.14 -8.00
CA ASP A 20 -6.84 -0.70 -8.12
C ASP A 20 -7.07 0.00 -6.76
N ASP A 21 -8.14 -0.38 -6.05
CA ASP A 21 -8.43 0.14 -4.70
C ASP A 21 -7.32 -0.21 -3.69
N VAL A 22 -6.79 -1.44 -3.74
CA VAL A 22 -5.63 -1.85 -2.92
C VAL A 22 -4.40 -1.02 -3.27
N GLY A 23 -4.18 -0.74 -4.57
CA GLY A 23 -3.10 0.12 -5.04
C GLY A 23 -3.21 1.55 -4.49
N ALA A 24 -4.40 2.14 -4.56
CA ALA A 24 -4.69 3.47 -4.04
C ALA A 24 -4.48 3.56 -2.53
N ALA A 25 -5.04 2.62 -1.76
CA ALA A 25 -4.86 2.56 -0.32
C ALA A 25 -3.39 2.34 0.08
N SER A 26 -2.64 1.54 -0.70
CA SER A 26 -1.20 1.35 -0.49
C SER A 26 -0.41 2.65 -0.72
N ALA A 27 -0.76 3.42 -1.74
CA ALA A 27 -0.13 4.72 -2.03
C ALA A 27 -0.44 5.75 -0.94
N GLU A 28 -1.69 5.84 -0.49
CA GLU A 28 -2.11 6.71 0.60
C GLU A 28 -1.37 6.37 1.91
N LEU A 29 -1.27 5.08 2.27
CA LEU A 29 -0.53 4.65 3.46
C LEU A 29 0.95 5.06 3.39
N LYS A 30 1.61 4.89 2.24
CA LYS A 30 3.01 5.30 2.06
C LYS A 30 3.17 6.82 2.20
N ALA A 31 2.24 7.59 1.63
CA ALA A 31 2.23 9.04 1.77
C ALA A 31 2.05 9.47 3.23
N ALA A 32 1.14 8.83 3.97
CA ALA A 32 0.94 9.07 5.40
C ALA A 32 2.19 8.74 6.24
N VAL A 33 2.89 7.65 5.92
CA VAL A 33 4.18 7.30 6.55
C VAL A 33 5.24 8.38 6.30
N CYS A 34 5.37 8.84 5.06
CA CYS A 34 6.30 9.92 4.73
C CYS A 34 5.94 11.23 5.45
N ALA A 35 4.64 11.55 5.57
CA ALA A 35 4.17 12.73 6.28
C ALA A 35 4.47 12.64 7.79
N ALA A 36 4.20 11.50 8.42
CA ALA A 36 4.51 11.25 9.83
C ALA A 36 6.01 11.37 10.12
N TRP A 37 6.85 10.83 9.23
CA TRP A 37 8.30 10.97 9.34
C TRP A 37 8.76 12.42 9.19
N LYS A 38 8.23 13.17 8.19
CA LYS A 38 8.51 14.60 8.00
C LYS A 38 8.05 15.47 9.17
N ALA A 39 7.01 15.05 9.89
CA ALA A 39 6.55 15.70 11.12
C ALA A 39 7.42 15.39 12.35
N GLY A 40 8.49 14.59 12.20
CA GLY A 40 9.44 14.26 13.27
C GLY A 40 9.24 12.88 13.89
N GLY A 41 8.29 12.08 13.41
CA GLY A 41 8.09 10.70 13.89
C GLY A 41 9.30 9.82 13.56
N SER A 42 9.74 9.01 14.53
CA SER A 42 10.85 8.09 14.29
C SER A 42 10.40 6.87 13.46
N VAL A 43 11.31 6.32 12.65
CA VAL A 43 11.08 5.08 11.90
C VAL A 43 10.58 3.94 12.79
N ARG A 44 11.07 3.88 14.04
CA ARG A 44 10.71 2.84 15.00
C ARG A 44 9.27 3.00 15.48
N GLU A 45 8.87 4.20 15.91
CA GLU A 45 7.50 4.46 16.36
C GLU A 45 6.48 4.19 15.24
N ILE A 46 6.77 4.64 14.02
CA ILE A 46 5.90 4.39 12.87
C ILE A 46 5.80 2.89 12.55
N ALA A 47 6.91 2.16 12.67
CA ALA A 47 6.93 0.71 12.44
C ALA A 47 6.10 -0.04 13.49
N ASP A 48 6.25 0.34 14.77
CA ASP A 48 5.52 -0.25 15.87
C ASP A 48 4.00 0.03 15.75
N GLU A 49 3.60 1.27 15.41
CA GLU A 49 2.20 1.66 15.19
C GLU A 49 1.54 0.85 14.06
N LEU A 50 2.26 0.62 12.96
CA LEU A 50 1.73 -0.07 11.79
C LEU A 50 1.92 -1.60 11.81
N GLY A 51 2.56 -2.14 12.86
CA GLY A 51 2.95 -3.55 12.92
C GLY A 51 3.84 -3.98 11.74
N LYS A 52 4.75 -3.09 11.32
CA LYS A 52 5.69 -3.33 10.20
C LYS A 52 7.12 -3.39 10.70
N SER A 53 8.01 -3.91 9.86
CA SER A 53 9.44 -3.82 10.13
C SER A 53 9.94 -2.39 9.90
N THR A 54 10.93 -1.96 10.66
CA THR A 54 11.63 -0.68 10.44
C THR A 54 12.22 -0.59 9.03
N ARG A 55 12.68 -1.71 8.47
CA ARG A 55 13.15 -1.80 7.08
C ARG A 55 12.07 -1.43 6.07
N THR A 56 10.86 -1.94 6.24
CA THR A 56 9.71 -1.59 5.36
C THR A 56 9.44 -0.09 5.38
N ILE A 57 9.44 0.52 6.57
CA ILE A 57 9.22 1.97 6.71
C ILE A 57 10.35 2.78 6.05
N GLN A 58 11.61 2.37 6.26
CA GLN A 58 12.76 3.01 5.60
C GLN A 58 12.69 2.92 4.08
N ASP A 59 12.33 1.76 3.53
CA ASP A 59 12.23 1.57 2.09
C ASP A 59 11.10 2.45 1.51
N TRP A 60 9.98 2.64 2.23
CA TRP A 60 8.90 3.55 1.81
C TRP A 60 9.32 5.02 1.86
N ILE A 61 10.03 5.45 2.90
CA ILE A 61 10.54 6.83 3.01
C ILE A 61 11.51 7.12 1.87
N ARG A 62 12.46 6.21 1.60
CA ARG A 62 13.46 6.36 0.53
C ARG A 62 12.84 6.37 -0.87
N GLY A 63 11.81 5.56 -1.10
CA GLY A 63 11.11 5.50 -2.39
C GLY A 63 10.10 6.63 -2.61
N GLY A 64 9.71 7.35 -1.55
CA GLY A 64 8.74 8.45 -1.59
C GLY A 64 9.36 9.85 -1.65
N ASP A 65 10.69 9.95 -1.73
CA ASP A 65 11.41 11.21 -1.85
C ASP A 65 11.75 11.46 -3.32
N PRO A 66 11.09 12.42 -4.01
CA PRO A 66 11.64 12.97 -5.23
C PRO A 66 12.74 13.95 -4.80
N SER A 67 13.99 13.47 -4.75
CA SER A 67 15.13 14.39 -4.83
C SER A 67 15.05 15.24 -6.09
#